data_AF-A0A3C7W1M1-F1
#
_entry.id   AF-A0A3C7W1M1-F1
#
_cell.length_a   1.000
_cell.length_b   1.000
_cell.length_c   1.000
_cell.angle_alpha   90.00
_cell.angle_beta   90.00
_cell.angle_gamma   90.00
#
_symmetry.space_group_name_H-M   'P 1'
#
loop_
_entity.id
_entity.type
_entity.pdbx_description
1 polymer ?
#
loop_
_entity_poly.entity_id
_entity_poly.type
_entity_poly.pdbx_seq_one_letter_code
_entity_poly.pdbx_strand_id
1 'polypeptide(L)'
;LSGVACAIPGIYAARSIDSPRKRLLTYLAIPLMPCSARLPVYTLLIAAFIPNTTALGGLVGLQGLAMFGVYFFGMFCGLLVTGLVSRSRADHFTDLPFVLEMPPYRVPAWVPLLRKAWQRCKHFITKAGGIILTVTVVVWFLGYFPNVGADLGSSWLGQLGHFVGPLFEPLGLDWRYGVAIMTSFLAREVFVGTLGAMFGIESAEENMVPLVNTIQASDLGLASGLALLVFFAIALMCVSTMAILSREAGSWRLPLQMFAAYGIAGYLGALGVYQLVTLLGG
;
A
#
# COMPACT_ATOMS: atom_id res chain seq x y z
N LEU A 1 -0.79 -16.92 0.69
CA LEU A 1 0.67 -16.69 0.66
C LEU A 1 1.09 -15.67 -0.40
N SER A 2 0.65 -15.77 -1.66
CA SER A 2 1.08 -14.83 -2.73
C SER A 2 0.70 -13.35 -2.51
N GLY A 3 -0.37 -13.04 -1.78
CA GLY A 3 -0.84 -11.67 -1.53
C GLY A 3 0.11 -10.80 -0.67
N VAL A 4 0.95 -11.41 0.17
CA VAL A 4 1.89 -10.70 1.07
C VAL A 4 3.15 -10.25 0.32
N ALA A 5 3.50 -10.89 -0.80
CA ALA A 5 4.55 -10.37 -1.67
C ALA A 5 4.00 -9.23 -2.54
N CYS A 6 2.92 -9.49 -3.28
CA CYS A 6 2.24 -8.49 -4.09
C CYS A 6 0.78 -8.87 -4.30
N ALA A 7 -0.12 -7.88 -4.35
CA ALA A 7 -1.54 -8.10 -4.58
C ALA A 7 -1.83 -8.71 -5.96
N ILE A 8 -1.00 -8.41 -6.96
CA ILE A 8 -1.18 -8.83 -8.36
C ILE A 8 -1.21 -10.37 -8.53
N PRO A 9 -0.18 -11.14 -8.13
CA PRO A 9 -0.22 -12.60 -8.20
C PRO A 9 -1.27 -13.20 -7.27
N GLY A 10 -1.60 -12.53 -6.16
CA GLY A 10 -2.72 -12.91 -5.29
C GLY A 10 -4.05 -12.92 -6.05
N ILE A 11 -4.33 -11.84 -6.78
CA ILE A 11 -5.56 -11.68 -7.57
C ILE A 11 -5.60 -12.71 -8.70
N TYR A 12 -4.49 -12.95 -9.39
CA TYR A 12 -4.43 -14.01 -10.41
C TYR A 12 -4.65 -15.41 -9.84
N ALA A 13 -4.17 -15.69 -8.62
CA ALA A 13 -4.35 -16.97 -7.96
C ALA A 13 -5.82 -17.21 -7.56
N ALA A 14 -6.57 -16.16 -7.22
CA ALA A 14 -7.98 -16.28 -6.86
C ALA A 14 -8.88 -16.79 -8.03
N ARG A 15 -8.36 -16.88 -9.26
CA ARG A 15 -9.03 -17.58 -10.37
C ARG A 15 -9.25 -19.07 -10.12
N SER A 16 -8.43 -19.71 -9.28
CA SER A 16 -8.59 -21.13 -8.95
C SER A 16 -9.73 -21.38 -7.96
N ILE A 17 -10.40 -20.33 -7.49
CA ILE A 17 -11.55 -20.45 -6.59
C ILE A 17 -12.81 -20.56 -7.46
N ASP A 18 -13.43 -21.73 -7.44
CA ASP A 18 -14.61 -22.03 -8.26
C ASP A 18 -15.82 -21.17 -7.88
N SER A 19 -16.03 -20.95 -6.57
CA SER A 19 -17.19 -20.19 -6.12
C SER A 19 -16.99 -18.67 -6.28
N PRO A 20 -17.91 -17.96 -6.97
CA PRO A 20 -17.75 -16.55 -7.28
C PRO A 20 -17.74 -15.68 -6.01
N ARG A 21 -18.46 -16.09 -4.95
CA ARG A 21 -18.48 -15.42 -3.64
C ARG A 21 -17.12 -15.50 -2.95
N LYS A 22 -16.53 -16.69 -2.83
CA LYS A 22 -15.21 -16.86 -2.19
C LYS A 22 -14.14 -16.15 -3.00
N ARG A 23 -14.25 -16.16 -4.33
CA ARG A 23 -13.37 -15.38 -5.21
C ARG A 23 -13.46 -13.88 -4.94
N LEU A 24 -14.67 -13.32 -4.83
CA LEU A 24 -14.89 -11.91 -4.51
C LEU A 24 -14.35 -11.53 -3.12
N LEU A 25 -14.62 -12.35 -2.09
CA LEU A 25 -14.09 -12.14 -0.75
C LEU A 25 -12.56 -12.16 -0.75
N THR A 26 -11.95 -13.02 -1.57
CA THR A 26 -10.50 -13.07 -1.72
C THR A 26 -9.98 -11.80 -2.41
N TYR A 27 -10.65 -11.28 -3.43
CA TYR A 27 -10.30 -9.99 -4.04
C TYR A 27 -10.35 -8.83 -3.04
N LEU A 28 -11.32 -8.82 -2.12
CA LEU A 28 -11.41 -7.81 -1.05
C LEU A 28 -10.31 -7.96 0.00
N ALA A 29 -9.95 -9.20 0.37
CA ALA A 29 -8.93 -9.45 1.39
C ALA A 29 -7.50 -9.13 0.92
N ILE A 30 -7.17 -9.40 -0.35
CA ILE A 30 -5.79 -9.30 -0.86
C ILE A 30 -5.18 -7.88 -0.70
N PRO A 31 -5.86 -6.78 -1.05
CA PRO A 31 -5.29 -5.43 -0.92
C PRO A 31 -5.06 -4.95 0.52
N LEU A 32 -5.77 -5.53 1.49
CA LEU A 32 -5.62 -5.22 2.91
C LEU A 32 -4.42 -5.92 3.55
N MET A 33 -3.87 -6.96 2.90
CA MET A 33 -2.66 -7.60 3.36
C MET A 33 -1.44 -6.67 3.18
N PRO A 34 -0.53 -6.60 4.17
CA PRO A 34 0.73 -5.88 4.00
C PRO A 34 1.54 -6.53 2.88
N CYS A 35 1.94 -5.74 1.86
CA CYS A 35 2.80 -6.22 0.79
C CYS A 35 4.25 -5.78 0.98
N SER A 36 5.23 -6.52 0.44
CA SER A 36 6.66 -6.18 0.56
C SER A 36 6.99 -4.78 0.05
N ALA A 37 6.28 -4.29 -0.97
CA ALA A 37 6.45 -2.93 -1.49
C ALA A 37 6.03 -1.80 -0.52
N ARG A 38 5.39 -2.11 0.63
CA ARG A 38 5.10 -1.13 1.69
C ARG A 38 6.21 -1.04 2.73
N LEU A 39 7.16 -1.98 2.73
CA LEU A 39 8.24 -2.03 3.71
C LEU A 39 9.05 -0.73 3.77
N PRO A 40 9.53 -0.15 2.65
CA PRO A 40 10.33 1.08 2.70
C PRO A 40 9.59 2.25 3.35
N VAL A 41 8.29 2.35 3.13
CA VAL A 41 7.48 3.41 3.71
C VAL A 41 7.30 3.19 5.21
N TYR A 42 6.96 1.97 5.63
CA TYR A 42 6.84 1.68 7.04
C TYR A 42 8.17 1.86 7.77
N THR A 43 9.29 1.44 7.17
CA THR A 43 10.61 1.59 7.79
C THR A 43 10.98 3.06 7.95
N LEU A 44 10.70 3.87 6.93
CA LEU A 44 10.92 5.31 6.99
C LEU A 44 10.08 5.96 8.10
N LEU A 45 8.77 5.69 8.14
CA LEU A 45 7.87 6.28 9.12
C LEU A 45 8.19 5.82 10.54
N ILE A 46 8.49 4.54 10.74
CA ILE A 46 8.87 4.03 12.06
C ILE A 46 10.23 4.61 12.49
N ALA A 47 11.21 4.72 11.59
CA ALA A 47 12.50 5.33 11.91
C ALA A 47 12.36 6.82 12.23
N ALA A 48 11.46 7.53 11.55
CA ALA A 48 11.18 8.95 11.80
C ALA A 48 10.49 9.19 13.13
N PHE A 49 9.41 8.46 13.43
CA PHE A 49 8.51 8.79 14.54
C PHE A 49 8.73 7.98 15.82
N ILE A 50 9.41 6.83 15.75
CA ILE A 50 9.55 5.93 16.90
C ILE A 50 11.01 5.89 17.37
N PRO A 51 11.29 6.34 18.61
CA PRO A 51 12.65 6.37 19.13
C PRO A 51 13.20 4.94 19.24
N ASN A 52 14.50 4.81 19.00
CA ASN A 52 15.22 3.54 19.12
C ASN A 52 15.50 3.21 20.59
N THR A 53 14.44 3.01 21.38
CA THR A 53 14.52 2.50 22.74
C THR A 53 14.23 1.01 22.74
N THR A 54 14.92 0.26 23.59
CA THR A 54 14.65 -1.16 23.80
C THR A 54 13.54 -1.30 24.84
N ALA A 55 12.37 -1.79 24.43
CA ALA A 55 11.35 -2.23 25.37
C ALA A 55 11.69 -3.65 25.85
N LEU A 56 11.18 -4.05 27.02
CA LEU A 56 11.40 -5.39 27.60
C LEU A 56 12.89 -5.72 27.85
N GLY A 57 13.59 -4.89 28.64
CA GLY A 57 14.88 -5.27 29.25
C GLY A 57 16.00 -5.63 28.25
N GLY A 58 15.99 -5.07 27.04
CA GLY A 58 17.05 -5.26 26.04
C GLY A 58 16.78 -6.33 24.97
N LEU A 59 15.64 -7.02 25.01
CA LEU A 59 15.34 -8.13 24.09
C LEU A 59 14.52 -7.74 22.85
N VAL A 60 13.71 -6.67 22.93
CA VAL A 60 12.82 -6.26 21.83
C VAL A 60 12.92 -4.76 21.56
N GLY A 61 13.41 -4.39 20.38
CA GLY A 61 13.43 -2.99 19.94
C GLY A 61 12.01 -2.46 19.69
N LEU A 62 11.71 -1.23 20.14
CA LEU A 62 10.38 -0.62 20.00
C LEU A 62 9.98 -0.45 18.52
N GLN A 63 10.96 -0.22 17.65
CA GLN A 63 10.77 -0.19 16.19
C GLN A 63 10.32 -1.55 15.62
N GLY A 64 10.88 -2.65 16.13
CA GLY A 64 10.48 -4.01 15.73
C GLY A 64 9.07 -4.36 16.21
N LEU A 65 8.72 -3.93 17.42
CA LEU A 65 7.37 -4.09 17.96
C LEU A 65 6.34 -3.28 17.16
N ALA A 66 6.69 -2.06 16.75
CA ALA A 66 5.84 -1.24 15.89
C ALA A 66 5.64 -1.86 14.51
N MET A 67 6.70 -2.40 13.89
CA MET A 67 6.60 -3.16 12.64
C MET A 67 5.64 -4.34 12.77
N PHE A 68 5.80 -5.14 13.84
CA PHE A 68 4.91 -6.26 14.11
C PHE A 68 3.46 -5.79 14.31
N GLY A 69 3.25 -4.69 15.03
CA GLY A 69 1.95 -4.07 15.25
C GLY A 69 1.24 -3.66 13.96
N VAL A 70 1.95 -2.98 13.05
CA VAL A 70 1.39 -2.56 11.74
C VAL A 70 1.03 -3.77 10.88
N TYR A 71 1.86 -4.82 10.87
CA TYR A 71 1.58 -6.05 10.14
C TYR A 71 0.36 -6.79 10.68
N PHE A 72 0.27 -6.91 12.01
CA PHE A 72 -0.87 -7.53 12.68
C PHE A 72 -2.15 -6.71 12.46
N PHE A 73 -2.06 -5.38 12.54
CA PHE A 73 -3.18 -4.48 12.28
C PHE A 73 -3.73 -4.65 10.86
N GLY A 74 -2.87 -4.68 9.83
CA GLY A 74 -3.29 -4.92 8.46
C GLY A 74 -3.98 -6.29 8.27
N MET A 75 -3.42 -7.35 8.87
CA MET A 75 -4.04 -8.69 8.85
C MET A 75 -5.41 -8.68 9.54
N PHE A 76 -5.51 -8.03 10.69
CA PHE A 76 -6.74 -7.93 11.47
C PHE A 76 -7.81 -7.15 10.70
N CYS A 77 -7.47 -6.00 10.09
CA CYS A 77 -8.37 -5.26 9.21
C CYS A 77 -8.85 -6.11 8.02
N GLY A 78 -7.96 -6.87 7.39
CA GLY A 78 -8.32 -7.80 6.32
C GLY A 78 -9.35 -8.85 6.75
N LEU A 79 -9.14 -9.45 7.92
CA LEU A 79 -10.05 -10.44 8.50
C LEU A 79 -11.39 -9.81 8.90
N LEU A 80 -11.35 -8.62 9.50
CA LEU A 80 -12.54 -7.88 9.93
C LEU A 80 -13.40 -7.51 8.73
N VAL A 81 -12.83 -6.89 7.68
CA VAL A 81 -13.56 -6.52 6.47
C VAL A 81 -14.14 -7.75 5.79
N THR A 82 -13.35 -8.82 5.62
CA THR A 82 -13.81 -10.05 4.98
C THR A 82 -14.93 -10.71 5.80
N GLY A 83 -14.80 -10.74 7.12
CA GLY A 83 -15.78 -11.30 8.05
C GLY A 83 -17.09 -10.50 8.08
N LEU A 84 -17.02 -9.16 8.10
CA LEU A 84 -18.20 -8.29 8.02
C LEU A 84 -18.93 -8.48 6.69
N VAL A 85 -18.20 -8.45 5.56
CA VAL A 85 -18.81 -8.63 4.23
C VAL A 85 -19.38 -10.03 4.08
N SER A 86 -18.69 -11.06 4.59
CA SER A 86 -19.19 -12.44 4.54
C SER A 86 -20.47 -12.61 5.38
N ARG A 87 -20.62 -11.86 6.47
CA ARG A 87 -21.78 -11.95 7.36
C ARG A 87 -22.96 -11.07 6.88
N SER A 88 -22.69 -9.98 6.20
CA SER A 88 -23.71 -9.03 5.70
C SER A 88 -24.42 -9.52 4.44
N ARG A 89 -23.75 -10.26 3.54
CA ARG A 89 -24.39 -10.81 2.33
C ARG A 89 -25.03 -12.16 2.63
N ALA A 90 -26.32 -12.14 2.96
CA ALA A 90 -27.17 -13.32 3.13
C ALA A 90 -27.66 -13.90 1.78
N ASP A 91 -26.77 -14.04 0.79
CA ASP A 91 -27.18 -14.48 -0.54
C ASP A 91 -26.95 -15.99 -0.77
N HIS A 92 -28.02 -16.64 -1.23
CA HIS A 92 -28.25 -18.08 -1.43
C HIS A 92 -27.53 -18.65 -2.67
N PHE A 93 -26.21 -18.51 -2.77
CA PHE A 93 -25.45 -19.25 -3.79
C PHE A 93 -24.78 -20.48 -3.16
N THR A 94 -25.22 -21.65 -3.59
CA THR A 94 -24.69 -22.97 -3.28
C THR A 94 -23.17 -22.97 -3.34
N ASP A 95 -22.53 -23.08 -2.18
CA ASP A 95 -21.12 -23.44 -2.12
C ASP A 95 -20.98 -24.79 -2.80
N LEU A 96 -20.39 -24.81 -4.00
CA LEU A 96 -20.03 -26.06 -4.67
C LEU A 96 -19.18 -26.88 -3.68
N PRO A 97 -19.51 -28.15 -3.42
CA PRO A 97 -18.73 -28.97 -2.51
C PRO A 97 -17.30 -29.00 -3.01
N PHE A 98 -16.38 -28.52 -2.17
CA PHE A 98 -14.94 -28.62 -2.42
C PHE A 98 -14.56 -30.10 -2.34
N VAL A 99 -14.70 -30.81 -3.46
CA VAL A 99 -14.16 -32.16 -3.63
C VAL A 99 -12.67 -31.97 -3.87
N LEU A 100 -11.91 -31.91 -2.78
CA LEU A 100 -10.46 -31.84 -2.82
C LEU A 100 -9.92 -33.26 -2.99
N GLU A 101 -10.01 -33.81 -4.21
CA GLU A 101 -9.28 -35.02 -4.55
C GLU A 101 -7.79 -34.69 -4.44
N MET A 102 -7.11 -35.30 -3.47
CA MET A 102 -5.66 -35.10 -3.31
C MET A 102 -4.98 -35.62 -4.58
N PRO A 103 -4.33 -34.74 -5.37
CA PRO A 103 -3.64 -35.19 -6.58
C PRO A 103 -2.51 -36.13 -6.17
N PRO A 104 -2.23 -37.19 -6.94
CA PRO A 104 -1.08 -38.04 -6.70
C PRO A 104 0.19 -37.17 -6.70
N TYR A 105 0.97 -37.25 -5.63
CA TYR A 105 2.19 -36.48 -5.45
C TYR A 105 3.22 -36.90 -6.50
N ARG A 106 3.41 -36.06 -7.52
CA ARG A 106 4.38 -36.27 -8.60
C ARG A 106 5.57 -35.33 -8.37
N VAL A 107 6.78 -35.86 -8.54
CA VAL A 107 7.99 -35.04 -8.48
C VAL A 107 7.93 -33.91 -9.51
N PRO A 108 8.30 -32.68 -9.13
CA PRO A 108 8.19 -31.53 -10.01
C PRO A 108 9.10 -31.69 -11.23
N ALA A 109 8.52 -31.65 -12.43
CA ALA A 109 9.31 -31.53 -13.65
C ALA A 109 9.92 -30.12 -13.73
N TRP A 110 11.24 -30.04 -13.70
CA TRP A 110 11.99 -28.77 -13.67
C TRP A 110 11.76 -27.90 -14.91
N VAL A 111 11.72 -28.50 -16.10
CA VAL A 111 11.57 -27.77 -17.36
C VAL A 111 10.21 -27.05 -17.45
N PRO A 112 9.05 -27.68 -17.19
CA PRO A 112 7.77 -26.99 -17.11
C PRO A 112 7.69 -25.92 -16.03
N LEU A 113 8.31 -26.15 -14.86
CA LEU A 113 8.34 -25.17 -13.77
C LEU A 113 9.07 -23.90 -14.17
N LEU A 114 10.29 -24.04 -14.70
CA LEU A 114 11.09 -22.92 -15.20
C LEU A 114 10.38 -22.19 -16.34
N ARG A 115 9.78 -22.92 -17.28
CA ARG A 115 9.03 -22.32 -18.39
C ARG A 115 7.79 -21.57 -17.89
N LYS A 116 7.04 -22.12 -16.94
CA LYS A 116 5.89 -21.45 -16.31
C LYS A 116 6.31 -20.22 -15.52
N ALA A 117 7.39 -20.32 -14.73
CA ALA A 117 7.95 -19.18 -13.99
C ALA A 117 8.35 -18.06 -14.96
N TRP A 118 9.09 -18.39 -16.03
CA TRP A 118 9.50 -17.44 -17.06
C TRP A 118 8.30 -16.77 -17.76
N GLN A 119 7.28 -17.55 -18.12
CA GLN A 119 6.05 -17.02 -18.73
C GLN A 119 5.32 -16.06 -17.78
N ARG A 120 5.26 -16.38 -16.47
CA ARG A 120 4.67 -15.49 -15.46
C ARG A 120 5.47 -14.19 -15.31
N CYS A 121 6.80 -14.26 -15.26
CA CYS A 121 7.68 -13.08 -15.26
C CYS A 121 7.48 -12.23 -16.52
N LYS A 122 7.48 -12.85 -17.70
CA LYS A 122 7.24 -12.15 -18.97
C LYS A 122 5.85 -11.50 -19.01
N HIS A 123 4.83 -12.17 -18.50
CA HIS A 123 3.48 -11.62 -18.39
C HIS A 123 3.42 -10.42 -17.44
N PHE A 124 4.14 -10.48 -16.32
CA PHE A 124 4.25 -9.34 -15.40
C PHE A 124 4.93 -8.13 -16.07
N ILE A 125 6.08 -8.33 -16.71
CA ILE A 125 6.82 -7.25 -17.38
C ILE A 125 5.98 -6.62 -18.50
N THR A 126 5.32 -7.43 -19.34
CA THR A 126 4.55 -6.92 -20.49
C THR A 126 3.22 -6.29 -20.11
N LYS A 127 2.54 -6.78 -19.05
CA LYS A 127 1.21 -6.27 -18.66
C LYS A 127 1.26 -5.23 -17.54
N ALA A 128 2.10 -5.42 -16.52
CA ALA A 128 2.24 -4.48 -15.41
C ALA A 128 3.32 -3.42 -15.70
N GLY A 129 4.45 -3.81 -16.33
CA GLY A 129 5.55 -2.89 -16.64
C GLY A 129 5.13 -1.74 -17.57
N GLY A 130 4.30 -2.01 -18.59
CA GLY A 130 3.80 -0.93 -19.46
C GLY A 130 2.95 0.11 -18.71
N ILE A 131 2.18 -0.32 -17.70
CA ILE A 131 1.38 0.58 -16.86
C ILE A 131 2.31 1.41 -15.96
N ILE A 132 3.26 0.76 -15.29
CA ILE A 132 4.23 1.44 -14.41
C ILE A 132 5.03 2.47 -15.19
N LEU A 133 5.59 2.11 -16.35
CA LEU A 133 6.38 3.02 -17.17
C LEU A 133 5.56 4.24 -17.63
N THR A 134 4.33 4.02 -18.10
CA THR A 134 3.43 5.12 -18.49
C THR A 134 3.20 6.07 -17.33
N VAL A 135 2.91 5.51 -16.15
CA VAL A 135 2.66 6.26 -14.93
C VAL A 135 3.90 7.05 -14.48
N THR A 136 5.09 6.43 -14.48
CA THR A 136 6.36 7.09 -14.11
C THR A 136 6.68 8.25 -15.05
N VAL A 137 6.49 8.06 -16.36
CA VAL A 137 6.69 9.14 -17.35
C VAL A 137 5.73 10.30 -17.12
N VAL A 138 4.46 10.02 -16.79
CA VAL A 138 3.48 11.07 -16.45
C VAL A 138 3.87 11.81 -15.17
N VAL A 139 4.28 11.10 -14.12
CA VAL A 139 4.77 11.72 -12.86
C VAL A 139 5.98 12.59 -13.11
N TRP A 140 6.94 12.09 -13.89
CA TRP A 140 8.14 12.85 -14.27
C TRP A 140 7.77 14.11 -15.05
N PHE A 141 6.87 14.01 -16.03
CA PHE A 141 6.40 15.15 -16.81
C PHE A 141 5.70 16.21 -15.93
N LEU A 142 4.83 15.79 -15.01
CA LEU A 142 4.15 16.68 -14.06
C LEU A 142 5.12 17.31 -13.04
N GLY A 143 6.17 16.62 -12.65
CA GLY A 143 7.21 17.14 -11.76
C GLY A 143 8.20 18.09 -12.46
N TYR A 144 8.44 17.87 -13.75
CA TYR A 144 9.40 18.66 -14.52
C TYR A 144 8.85 20.00 -15.01
N PHE A 145 7.58 20.07 -15.41
CA PHE A 145 6.94 21.30 -15.90
C PHE A 145 6.12 22.00 -14.80
N PRO A 146 6.10 23.35 -14.73
CA PRO A 146 6.78 24.35 -15.58
C PRO A 146 8.21 24.74 -15.14
N ASN A 147 8.74 24.20 -14.04
CA ASN A 147 9.94 24.75 -13.38
C ASN A 147 11.28 24.10 -13.78
N VAL A 148 11.31 23.24 -14.81
CA VAL A 148 12.52 22.62 -15.40
C VAL A 148 13.42 21.95 -14.33
N GLY A 149 12.83 21.46 -13.23
CA GLY A 149 13.52 20.78 -12.14
C GLY A 149 14.21 21.64 -11.08
N ALA A 150 14.00 22.97 -11.04
CA ALA A 150 14.66 23.84 -10.05
C ALA A 150 14.01 23.78 -8.65
N ASP A 151 12.67 23.69 -8.58
CA ASP A 151 11.89 23.52 -7.36
C ASP A 151 10.64 22.69 -7.67
N LEU A 152 10.51 21.54 -7.01
CA LEU A 152 9.37 20.63 -7.17
C LEU A 152 8.08 21.24 -6.59
N GLY A 153 8.15 22.23 -5.69
CA GLY A 153 6.97 22.87 -5.10
C GLY A 153 6.14 23.66 -6.09
N SER A 154 6.76 24.33 -7.07
CA SER A 154 6.06 25.07 -8.12
C SER A 154 5.73 24.24 -9.37
N SER A 155 6.08 22.95 -9.39
CA SER A 155 5.73 22.04 -10.48
C SER A 155 4.22 21.80 -10.56
N TRP A 156 3.70 21.28 -11.68
CA TRP A 156 2.29 20.86 -11.74
C TRP A 156 1.97 19.76 -10.72
N LEU A 157 2.95 18.91 -10.42
CA LEU A 157 2.86 17.92 -9.36
C LEU A 157 2.79 18.56 -7.97
N GLY A 158 3.52 19.65 -7.73
CA GLY A 158 3.40 20.48 -6.53
C GLY A 158 2.05 21.20 -6.44
N GLN A 159 1.52 21.72 -7.54
CA GLN A 159 0.17 22.32 -7.60
C GLN A 159 -0.94 21.30 -7.27
N LEU A 160 -0.82 20.07 -7.79
CA LEU A 160 -1.71 18.96 -7.38
C LEU A 160 -1.54 18.64 -5.88
N GLY A 161 -0.32 18.72 -5.37
CA GLY A 161 0.00 18.63 -3.95
C GLY A 161 -0.73 19.64 -3.09
N HIS A 162 -0.69 20.91 -3.48
CA HIS A 162 -1.40 21.99 -2.79
C HIS A 162 -2.93 21.87 -2.91
N PHE A 163 -3.44 21.29 -4.01
CA PHE A 163 -4.87 20.99 -4.14
C PHE A 163 -5.32 19.87 -3.20
N VAL A 164 -4.46 18.86 -3.00
CA VAL A 164 -4.74 17.70 -2.13
C VAL A 164 -4.36 17.96 -0.66
N GLY A 165 -3.46 18.91 -0.40
CA GLY A 165 -2.97 19.28 0.93
C GLY A 165 -4.06 19.53 1.98
N PRO A 166 -5.12 20.31 1.69
CA PRO A 166 -6.22 20.57 2.63
C PRO A 166 -6.94 19.31 3.10
N LEU A 167 -6.91 18.22 2.31
CA LEU A 167 -7.48 16.95 2.74
C LEU A 167 -6.65 16.30 3.86
N PHE A 168 -5.33 16.53 3.89
CA PHE A 168 -4.41 15.91 4.84
C PHE A 168 -3.96 16.85 5.98
N GLU A 169 -4.27 18.14 5.87
CA GLU A 169 -4.12 19.14 6.94
C GLU A 169 -4.73 18.72 8.30
N PRO A 170 -5.93 18.10 8.38
CA PRO A 170 -6.45 17.64 9.68
C PRO A 170 -5.65 16.50 10.32
N LEU A 171 -4.69 15.92 9.61
CA LEU A 171 -3.74 14.94 10.15
C LEU A 171 -2.37 15.56 10.51
N GLY A 172 -2.23 16.88 10.39
CA GLY A 172 -0.96 17.59 10.62
C GLY A 172 0.08 17.33 9.54
N LEU A 173 -0.35 17.02 8.32
CA LEU A 173 0.54 16.71 7.20
C LEU A 173 0.66 17.88 6.24
N ASP A 174 1.89 18.23 5.88
CA ASP A 174 2.17 19.22 4.84
C ASP A 174 1.77 18.74 3.43
N TRP A 175 1.60 19.69 2.51
CA TRP A 175 1.35 19.43 1.10
C TRP A 175 2.39 18.49 0.45
N ARG A 176 3.64 18.47 0.95
CA ARG A 176 4.71 17.57 0.50
C ARG A 176 4.35 16.09 0.72
N TYR A 177 3.76 15.76 1.87
CA TYR A 177 3.24 14.43 2.15
C TYR A 177 2.02 14.11 1.29
N GLY A 178 1.16 15.11 1.03
CA GLY A 178 0.04 14.98 0.09
C GLY A 178 0.50 14.57 -1.31
N VAL A 179 1.57 15.20 -1.82
CA VAL A 179 2.19 14.80 -3.08
C VAL A 179 2.72 13.37 -3.01
N ALA A 180 3.51 13.04 -1.98
CA ALA A 180 4.10 11.71 -1.83
C ALA A 180 3.03 10.61 -1.74
N ILE A 181 1.90 10.89 -1.08
CA ILE A 181 0.74 9.98 -1.04
C ILE A 181 0.14 9.80 -2.44
N MET A 182 -0.03 10.89 -3.21
CA MET A 182 -0.54 10.84 -4.58
C MET A 182 0.36 10.03 -5.52
N THR A 183 1.67 10.24 -5.46
CA THR A 183 2.64 9.46 -6.24
C THR A 183 2.75 8.02 -5.76
N SER A 184 2.52 7.74 -4.47
CA SER A 184 2.47 6.38 -3.92
C SER A 184 1.29 5.56 -4.43
N PHE A 185 0.13 6.19 -4.71
CA PHE A 185 -0.99 5.49 -5.36
C PHE A 185 -0.63 4.98 -6.76
N LEU A 186 0.20 5.74 -7.47
CA LEU A 186 0.73 5.42 -8.78
C LEU A 186 1.75 4.26 -8.67
N ALA A 187 2.75 4.42 -7.81
CA ALA A 187 3.73 3.39 -7.47
C ALA A 187 4.20 3.54 -6.02
N ARG A 188 3.94 2.53 -5.18
CA ARG A 188 4.16 2.62 -3.72
C ARG A 188 5.63 2.74 -3.32
N GLU A 189 6.53 2.17 -4.12
CA GLU A 189 7.98 2.27 -3.94
C GLU A 189 8.51 3.70 -4.14
N VAL A 190 7.81 4.53 -4.91
CA VAL A 190 8.24 5.90 -5.27
C VAL A 190 7.92 6.90 -4.14
N PHE A 191 7.25 6.48 -3.07
CA PHE A 191 6.95 7.35 -1.92
C PHE A 191 8.21 7.94 -1.29
N VAL A 192 9.20 7.09 -0.97
CA VAL A 192 10.44 7.52 -0.31
C VAL A 192 11.27 8.42 -1.24
N GLY A 193 11.37 8.06 -2.51
CA GLY A 193 12.06 8.87 -3.52
C GLY A 193 11.42 10.24 -3.72
N THR A 194 10.08 10.31 -3.81
CA THR A 194 9.37 11.59 -4.00
C THR A 194 9.45 12.48 -2.76
N LEU A 195 9.33 11.91 -1.56
CA LEU A 195 9.49 12.65 -0.33
C LEU A 195 10.94 13.16 -0.19
N GLY A 196 11.94 12.32 -0.48
CA GLY A 196 13.35 12.69 -0.51
C GLY A 196 13.64 13.85 -1.46
N ALA A 197 13.14 13.76 -2.70
CA ALA A 197 13.28 14.83 -3.69
C ALA A 197 12.65 16.15 -3.22
N MET A 198 11.49 16.10 -2.55
CA MET A 198 10.81 17.29 -2.00
C MET A 198 11.55 17.94 -0.82
N PHE A 199 12.33 17.16 -0.07
CA PHE A 199 13.21 17.68 0.98
C PHE A 199 14.62 18.03 0.46
N GLY A 200 14.88 17.91 -0.86
CA GLY A 200 16.18 18.19 -1.45
C GLY A 200 17.25 17.14 -1.14
N ILE A 201 16.85 15.92 -0.79
CA ILE A 201 17.73 14.81 -0.43
C ILE A 201 17.82 13.86 -1.62
N GLU A 202 18.97 13.85 -2.28
CA GLU A 202 19.27 12.88 -3.34
C GLU A 202 19.42 11.47 -2.75
N SER A 203 19.02 10.44 -3.50
CA SER A 203 19.19 9.02 -3.15
C SER A 203 18.56 8.56 -1.82
N ALA A 204 17.46 9.20 -1.38
CA ALA A 204 16.75 8.83 -0.16
C ALA A 204 16.24 7.36 -0.12
N GLU A 205 16.11 6.72 -1.28
CA GLU A 205 15.74 5.29 -1.40
C GLU A 205 16.86 4.35 -0.92
N GLU A 206 18.12 4.74 -1.10
CA GLU A 206 19.29 3.96 -0.66
C GLU A 206 19.69 4.33 0.78
N ASN A 207 19.61 5.61 1.13
CA ASN A 207 19.98 6.13 2.45
C ASN A 207 18.85 6.97 3.07
N MET A 208 18.03 6.34 3.92
CA MET A 208 16.89 7.00 4.57
C MET A 208 17.26 7.89 5.77
N VAL A 209 18.47 7.77 6.32
CA VAL A 209 18.93 8.50 7.52
C VAL A 209 18.81 10.03 7.40
N PRO A 210 19.33 10.70 6.34
CA PRO A 210 19.17 12.14 6.19
C PRO A 210 17.70 12.56 6.16
N LEU A 211 16.85 11.77 5.49
CA LEU A 211 15.42 12.05 5.38
C LEU A 211 14.70 11.87 6.73
N VAL A 212 15.06 10.85 7.51
CA VAL A 212 14.57 10.64 8.87
C VAL A 212 14.90 11.84 9.77
N ASN A 213 16.14 12.34 9.70
CA ASN A 213 16.56 13.50 10.50
C ASN A 213 15.80 14.77 10.12
N THR A 214 15.55 14.99 8.83
CA THR A 214 14.74 16.14 8.38
C THR A 214 13.29 16.04 8.86
N ILE A 215 12.70 14.84 8.84
CA ILE A 215 11.33 14.61 9.33
C ILE A 215 11.25 14.80 10.85
N GLN A 216 12.28 14.38 11.59
CA GLN A 216 12.36 14.59 13.05
C GLN A 216 12.58 16.07 13.42
N ALA A 217 13.25 16.82 12.56
CA ALA A 217 13.47 18.25 12.74
C ALA A 217 12.23 19.09 12.38
N SER A 218 11.32 18.57 11.57
CA SER A 218 10.01 19.18 11.31
C SER A 218 9.03 18.92 12.46
N ASP A 219 8.14 19.88 12.76
CA ASP A 219 7.11 19.84 13.83
C ASP A 219 6.02 18.75 13.64
N LEU A 220 6.30 17.65 12.92
CA LEU A 220 5.39 16.52 12.83
C LEU A 220 5.39 15.74 14.15
N GLY A 221 4.32 15.89 14.92
CA GLY A 221 4.07 15.12 16.14
C GLY A 221 3.87 13.63 15.86
N LEU A 222 4.06 12.80 16.89
CA LEU A 222 3.90 11.34 16.84
C LEU A 222 2.50 10.91 16.36
N ALA A 223 1.48 11.73 16.62
CA ALA A 223 0.11 11.55 16.13
C ALA A 223 0.03 11.48 14.60
N SER A 224 0.72 12.39 13.90
CA SER A 224 0.71 12.44 12.43
C SER A 224 1.38 11.20 11.82
N GLY A 225 2.49 10.73 12.42
CA GLY A 225 3.21 9.55 12.00
C GLY A 225 2.41 8.25 12.15
N LEU A 226 1.75 8.06 13.29
CA LEU A 226 0.87 6.91 13.52
C LEU A 226 -0.36 6.95 12.60
N ALA A 227 -0.94 8.12 12.40
CA ALA A 227 -2.06 8.28 11.48
C ALA A 227 -1.66 7.94 10.03
N LEU A 228 -0.47 8.36 9.59
CA LEU A 228 0.08 8.02 8.28
C LEU A 228 0.34 6.51 8.15
N LEU A 229 0.86 5.84 9.19
CA LEU A 229 1.01 4.38 9.20
C LEU A 229 -0.32 3.64 9.00
N VAL A 230 -1.37 4.07 9.70
CA VAL A 230 -2.72 3.49 9.56
C VAL A 230 -3.32 3.77 8.20
N PHE A 231 -3.15 4.99 7.69
CA PHE A 231 -3.55 5.34 6.34
C PHE A 231 -2.88 4.42 5.30
N PHE A 232 -1.57 4.23 5.38
CA PHE A 232 -0.82 3.36 4.46
C PHE A 232 -1.20 1.88 4.59
N ALA A 233 -1.59 1.43 5.79
CA ALA A 233 -2.04 0.07 6.02
C ALA A 233 -3.35 -0.25 5.30
N ILE A 234 -4.31 0.69 5.29
CA ILE A 234 -5.67 0.47 4.79
C ILE A 234 -5.89 1.06 3.39
N ALA A 235 -5.54 2.33 3.18
CA ALA A 235 -6.01 3.11 2.04
C ALA A 235 -5.34 2.75 0.70
N LEU A 236 -4.10 2.26 0.73
CA LEU A 236 -3.31 2.14 -0.49
C LEU A 236 -3.74 0.93 -1.31
N MET A 237 -4.49 1.14 -2.39
CA MET A 237 -4.53 0.31 -3.60
C MET A 237 -3.70 0.97 -4.70
N CYS A 238 -2.68 0.29 -5.22
CA CYS A 238 -1.91 0.83 -6.35
C CYS A 238 -2.67 0.67 -7.68
N VAL A 239 -2.39 1.55 -8.64
CA VAL A 239 -3.02 1.54 -9.99
C VAL A 239 -2.89 0.19 -10.68
N SER A 240 -1.73 -0.46 -10.54
CA SER A 240 -1.49 -1.79 -11.11
C SER A 240 -2.40 -2.87 -10.55
N THR A 241 -2.75 -2.79 -9.25
CA THR A 241 -3.71 -3.70 -8.62
C THR A 241 -5.13 -3.44 -9.13
N MET A 242 -5.54 -2.17 -9.25
CA MET A 242 -6.85 -1.81 -9.79
C MET A 242 -7.02 -2.25 -11.24
N ALA A 243 -5.99 -2.06 -12.08
CA ALA A 243 -6.01 -2.45 -13.49
C ALA A 243 -6.08 -3.96 -13.70
N ILE A 244 -5.48 -4.75 -12.81
CA ILE A 244 -5.56 -6.21 -12.88
C ILE A 244 -6.88 -6.70 -12.32
N LEU A 245 -7.35 -6.10 -11.22
CA LEU A 245 -8.66 -6.40 -10.66
C LEU A 245 -9.79 -6.08 -11.64
N SER A 246 -9.71 -4.98 -12.41
CA SER A 246 -10.72 -4.66 -13.43
C SER A 246 -10.76 -5.71 -14.55
N ARG A 247 -9.60 -6.23 -14.95
CA ARG A 247 -9.49 -7.32 -15.93
C ARG A 247 -10.03 -8.65 -15.39
N GLU A 248 -9.81 -8.94 -14.11
CA GLU A 248 -10.33 -10.17 -13.48
C GLU A 248 -11.81 -10.12 -13.15
N ALA A 249 -12.30 -8.97 -12.69
CA ALA A 249 -13.71 -8.78 -12.32
C ALA A 249 -14.60 -8.53 -13.54
N GLY A 250 -14.01 -8.26 -14.72
CA GLY A 250 -14.74 -7.91 -15.93
C GLY A 250 -15.45 -6.55 -15.87
N SER A 251 -15.21 -5.75 -14.83
CA SER A 251 -15.85 -4.44 -14.65
C SER A 251 -14.95 -3.47 -13.88
N TRP A 252 -15.03 -2.19 -14.22
CA TRP A 252 -14.33 -1.10 -13.52
C TRP A 252 -15.04 -0.63 -12.24
N ARG A 253 -16.32 -1.00 -12.08
CA ARG A 253 -17.11 -0.59 -10.91
C ARG A 253 -16.55 -1.17 -9.61
N LEU A 254 -16.16 -2.45 -9.63
CA LEU A 254 -15.62 -3.14 -8.45
C LEU A 254 -14.31 -2.51 -7.94
N PRO A 255 -13.23 -2.38 -8.74
CA PRO A 255 -11.99 -1.78 -8.25
C PRO A 255 -12.16 -0.33 -7.82
N LEU A 256 -13.02 0.45 -8.49
CA LEU A 256 -13.29 1.84 -8.11
C LEU A 256 -14.03 1.92 -6.76
N GLN A 257 -15.03 1.07 -6.54
CA GLN A 257 -15.73 0.97 -5.25
C GLN A 257 -14.77 0.55 -4.13
N MET A 258 -13.87 -0.39 -4.39
CA MET A 258 -12.87 -0.81 -3.41
C MET A 258 -11.85 0.28 -3.11
N PHE A 259 -11.37 0.99 -4.13
CA PHE A 259 -10.47 2.13 -3.97
C PHE A 259 -11.11 3.22 -3.12
N ALA A 260 -12.34 3.61 -3.43
CA ALA A 260 -13.07 4.61 -2.66
C ALA A 260 -13.35 4.13 -1.23
N ALA A 261 -13.83 2.89 -1.05
CA ALA A 261 -14.16 2.36 0.26
C ALA A 261 -12.93 2.24 1.18
N TYR A 262 -11.80 1.73 0.67
CA TYR A 262 -10.58 1.63 1.46
C TYR A 262 -9.89 2.97 1.65
N GLY A 263 -9.94 3.87 0.67
CA GLY A 263 -9.48 5.25 0.81
C GLY A 263 -10.22 5.98 1.92
N ILE A 264 -11.55 5.92 1.93
CA ILE A 264 -12.39 6.51 2.99
C ILE A 264 -12.13 5.82 4.33
N ALA A 265 -12.13 4.49 4.38
CA ALA A 265 -11.89 3.76 5.63
C ALA A 265 -10.50 4.04 6.21
N GLY A 266 -9.47 4.15 5.36
CA GLY A 266 -8.12 4.48 5.79
C GLY A 266 -8.00 5.92 6.25
N TYR A 267 -8.65 6.87 5.57
CA TYR A 267 -8.70 8.28 6.00
C TYR A 267 -9.41 8.45 7.34
N LEU A 268 -10.58 7.81 7.52
CA LEU A 268 -11.30 7.83 8.80
C LEU A 268 -10.51 7.14 9.92
N GLY A 269 -9.85 6.02 9.62
CA GLY A 269 -8.98 5.33 10.56
C GLY A 269 -7.80 6.20 10.99
N ALA A 270 -7.17 6.90 10.05
CA ALA A 270 -6.08 7.82 10.32
C ALA A 270 -6.51 9.04 11.13
N LEU A 271 -7.66 9.65 10.82
CA LEU A 271 -8.25 10.71 11.64
C LEU A 271 -8.58 10.24 13.05
N GLY A 272 -9.16 9.05 13.20
CA GLY A 272 -9.46 8.47 14.51
C GLY A 272 -8.20 8.26 15.34
N VAL A 273 -7.12 7.76 14.74
CA VAL A 273 -5.82 7.58 15.42
C VAL A 273 -5.21 8.93 15.77
N TYR A 274 -5.24 9.91 14.86
CA TYR A 274 -4.73 11.25 15.11
C TYR A 274 -5.43 11.89 16.32
N GLN A 275 -6.75 11.86 16.35
CA GLN A 275 -7.55 12.39 17.47
C GLN A 275 -7.31 11.62 18.78
N LEU A 276 -7.19 10.30 18.73
CA LEU A 276 -6.92 9.51 19.93
C LEU A 276 -5.55 9.84 20.53
N VAL A 277 -4.52 10.00 19.69
CA VAL A 277 -3.16 10.29 20.16
C VAL A 277 -3.06 11.71 20.70
N THR A 278 -3.67 12.70 20.04
CA THR A 278 -3.70 14.08 20.55
C THR A 278 -4.49 14.20 21.85
N LEU A 279 -5.58 13.45 22.01
CA LEU A 279 -6.34 13.37 23.28
C LEU A 279 -5.55 12.70 24.42
N LEU A 280 -4.65 11.77 24.09
CA LEU A 280 -3.77 11.10 25.05
C LEU A 280 -2.54 11.94 25.42
N GLY A 281 -2.44 13.19 24.93
CA GLY A 281 -1.38 14.13 25.29
C GLY A 281 -0.09 13.98 24.49
N GLY A 282 -0.18 13.42 23.28
CA GLY A 282 0.92 13.41 22.29
C GLY A 282 0.96 14.66 21.44
#